data_AF-A0A8T5FEV4-F1
#
_entry.id   AF-A0A8T5FEV4-F1
#
_cell.length_a   1.000
_cell.length_b   1.000
_cell.length_c   1.000
_cell.angle_alpha   90.00
_cell.angle_beta   90.00
_cell.angle_gamma   90.00
#
_symmetry.space_group_name_H-M   'P 1'
#
loop_
_entity.id
_entity.type
_entity.pdbx_description
1 polymer ?
#
loop_
_entity_poly.entity_id
_entity_poly.type
_entity_poly.pdbx_seq_one_letter_code
_entity_poly.pdbx_strand_id
1 'polypeptide(L)' 'YSWKGKTQNDSEYLAFFKTTKKNEKTLKNEIKKLHPYDVPEIVEINVNSMNKPYLDWLVDSTL' A
#
# COMPACT_ATOMS: atom_id res chain seq x y z
N TYR A 1 -11.57 -4.80 14.07
CA TYR A 1 -12.32 -3.58 13.68
C TYR A 1 -13.81 -3.76 14.02
N SER A 2 -14.66 -2.76 13.88
CA SER A 2 -16.10 -2.91 14.15
C SER A 2 -16.88 -3.20 12.88
N TRP A 3 -17.68 -4.26 12.86
CA TRP A 3 -18.50 -4.65 11.72
C TRP A 3 -19.88 -5.11 12.18
N LYS A 4 -20.94 -4.57 11.56
CA LYS A 4 -22.35 -4.87 11.88
C LYS A 4 -22.67 -4.79 13.39
N GLY A 5 -22.15 -3.76 14.06
CA GLY A 5 -22.39 -3.50 15.48
C GLY A 5 -21.63 -4.43 16.45
N LYS A 6 -20.68 -5.24 15.95
CA LYS A 6 -19.87 -6.14 16.77
C LYS A 6 -18.38 -5.88 16.54
N THR A 7 -17.59 -6.02 17.61
CA THR A 7 -16.13 -6.03 17.51
C THR A 7 -15.67 -7.32 16.84
N GLN A 8 -14.88 -7.18 15.79
CA GLN A 8 -14.21 -8.26 15.07
C GLN A 8 -12.74 -8.31 15.46
N ASN A 9 -12.19 -9.52 15.54
CA ASN A 9 -10.79 -9.81 15.74
C ASN A 9 -10.39 -10.89 14.73
N ASP A 10 -9.91 -10.45 13.57
CA ASP A 10 -9.55 -11.32 12.46
C ASP A 10 -8.03 -11.36 12.32
N SER A 11 -7.51 -12.48 11.81
CA SER A 11 -6.08 -12.60 11.48
C SER A 11 -5.85 -12.12 10.06
N GLU A 12 -5.01 -11.10 9.90
CA GLU A 12 -4.71 -10.47 8.63
C GLU A 12 -3.20 -10.31 8.43
N TYR A 13 -2.78 -10.10 7.19
CA TYR A 13 -1.38 -9.83 6.84
C TYR A 13 -1.21 -8.37 6.42
N LEU A 14 -0.22 -7.70 6.99
CA LEU A 14 0.16 -6.36 6.58
C LEU A 14 1.20 -6.43 5.45
N ALA A 15 0.92 -5.74 4.34
CA ALA A 15 1.85 -5.62 3.22
C ALA A 15 2.27 -4.16 3.03
N PHE A 16 3.58 -3.94 2.88
CA PHE A 16 4.14 -2.65 2.52
C PHE A 16 4.62 -2.67 1.07
N PHE A 17 4.00 -1.82 0.25
CA PHE A 17 4.43 -1.60 -1.13
C PHE A 17 5.22 -0.31 -1.21
N LYS A 18 6.42 -0.36 -1.80
CA LYS A 18 7.23 0.82 -2.07
C LYS A 18 7.15 1.11 -3.56
N THR A 19 6.84 2.35 -3.91
CA THR A 19 6.71 2.77 -5.30
C THR A 19 7.03 4.26 -5.42
N THR A 20 7.07 4.77 -6.65
CA THR A 20 7.23 6.19 -6.92
C THR A 20 5.88 6.91 -6.98
N LYS A 21 5.89 8.23 -6.80
CA LYS A 21 4.67 9.05 -6.87
C LYS A 21 3.96 8.93 -8.22
N LYS A 22 4.72 8.74 -9.30
CA LYS A 22 4.21 8.50 -10.66
C LYS A 22 3.29 7.27 -10.73
N ASN A 23 3.62 6.20 -10.00
CA ASN A 23 2.92 4.92 -10.06
C ASN A 23 1.87 4.74 -8.96
N GLU A 24 1.71 5.71 -8.06
CA GLU A 24 0.81 5.64 -6.91
C GLU A 24 -0.62 5.29 -7.32
N LYS A 25 -1.20 6.03 -8.28
CA LYS A 25 -2.58 5.80 -8.73
C LYS A 25 -2.76 4.42 -9.35
N THR A 26 -1.80 4.00 -10.18
CA THR A 26 -1.81 2.69 -10.84
C THR A 26 -1.75 1.57 -9.81
N LEU A 27 -0.84 1.68 -8.84
CA LEU A 27 -0.71 0.70 -7.76
C LEU A 27 -1.98 0.61 -6.91
N LYS A 28 -2.54 1.74 -6.46
CA LYS A 28 -3.78 1.76 -5.67
C LYS A 28 -4.95 1.08 -6.42
N ASN A 29 -5.05 1.32 -7.74
CA ASN A 29 -6.08 0.70 -8.57
C ASN A 29 -5.88 -0.81 -8.73
N GLU A 30 -4.66 -1.28 -8.98
CA GLU A 30 -4.38 -2.71 -9.12
C GLU A 30 -4.56 -3.45 -7.79
N ILE A 31 -4.13 -2.87 -6.66
CA ILE A 31 -4.42 -3.44 -5.33
C ILE A 31 -5.93 -3.57 -5.16
N LYS A 32 -6.71 -2.49 -5.40
CA LYS A 32 -8.17 -2.54 -5.26
C LYS A 32 -8.83 -3.59 -6.15
N LYS A 33 -8.33 -3.77 -7.38
CA LYS A 33 -8.85 -4.73 -8.35
C LYS A 33 -8.58 -6.19 -7.93
N LEU A 34 -7.43 -6.46 -7.32
CA LEU A 34 -6.99 -7.81 -6.95
C LEU A 34 -7.35 -8.19 -5.50
N HIS A 35 -7.65 -7.22 -4.63
CA HIS A 35 -7.90 -7.47 -3.23
C HIS A 35 -9.20 -8.29 -3.03
N PRO A 36 -9.22 -9.28 -2.14
CA PRO A 36 -10.41 -10.09 -1.87
C PRO A 36 -11.55 -9.35 -1.14
N TYR A 37 -11.36 -8.10 -0.73
CA TYR A 37 -12.35 -7.35 0.04
C TYR A 37 -13.01 -6.30 -0.85
N ASP A 38 -14.30 -6.06 -0.64
CA ASP A 38 -15.04 -5.02 -1.36
C ASP A 38 -14.46 -3.61 -1.11
N VAL A 39 -14.00 -3.37 0.12
CA VAL A 39 -13.38 -2.11 0.56
C VAL A 39 -12.08 -2.43 1.33
N PRO A 40 -10.93 -2.55 0.64
CA PRO A 40 -9.65 -2.79 1.29
C PRO A 40 -9.11 -1.53 1.96
N GLU A 41 -8.35 -1.71 3.05
CA GLU A 41 -7.55 -0.63 3.63
C GLU A 41 -6.31 -0.37 2.75
N ILE A 42 -6.25 0.81 2.14
CA ILE A 42 -5.12 1.24 1.31
C ILE A 42 -4.71 2.65 1.76
N VAL A 43 -3.58 2.75 2.44
CA VAL A 43 -3.06 4.00 3.02
C VAL A 43 -1.67 4.31 2.47
N GLU A 44 -1.38 5.59 2.27
CA GLU A 44 -0.07 6.08 1.84
C GLU A 44 0.69 6.69 3.02
N ILE A 45 1.98 6.38 3.12
CA ILE A 45 2.89 6.96 4.09
C ILE A 45 3.92 7.80 3.33
N ASN A 46 3.92 9.11 3.57
CA ASN A 46 4.89 10.01 2.97
C ASN A 46 6.25 9.86 3.66
N VAL A 47 7.28 9.58 2.87
CA VAL A 47 8.67 9.45 3.35
C VAL A 47 9.42 10.75 3.08
N ASN A 48 9.82 11.44 4.15
CA ASN A 48 10.53 12.73 4.06
C ASN A 48 12.05 12.57 3.84
N SER A 49 12.62 11.42 4.18
CA SER A 49 14.05 11.14 4.00
C SER A 49 14.27 9.64 3.82
N MET A 50 15.18 9.29 2.93
CA MET A 50 15.57 7.91 2.60
C MET A 50 17.04 7.87 2.23
N ASN A 51 17.69 6.73 2.45
CA ASN A 51 19.05 6.49 1.96
C ASN A 51 19.10 6.68 0.43
N LYS A 52 19.95 7.59 -0.05
CA LYS A 52 19.98 8.00 -1.47
C LYS A 52 20.25 6.84 -2.43
N PRO A 53 21.27 5.97 -2.23
CA PRO A 53 21.46 4.78 -3.06
C PRO A 53 20.23 3.87 -3.16
N TYR A 54 19.51 3.67 -2.06
CA TYR A 54 18.30 2.85 -2.06
C TYR A 54 17.13 3.51 -2.81
N LEU A 55 16.98 4.84 -2.67
CA LEU A 55 15.99 5.59 -3.43
C LEU A 55 16.25 5.50 -4.93
N ASP A 56 17.51 5.60 -5.36
CA ASP A 56 17.89 5.51 -6.78
C ASP A 56 17.54 4.13 -7.35
N TRP A 57 17.94 3.06 -6.65
CA TRP A 57 17.56 1.70 -7.02
C TRP A 57 16.03 1.51 -7.08
N LEU A 58 15.29 2.08 -6.13
CA LEU A 58 13.83 1.97 -6.09
C LEU A 58 13.19 2.69 -7.29
N VAL A 59 13.66 3.88 -7.62
CA VAL A 59 13.17 4.61 -8.80
C VAL A 59 13.46 3.78 -10.05
N ASP A 60 14.69 3.31 -10.24
CA ASP A 60 15.09 2.50 -11.40
C ASP A 60 14.27 1.20 -11.52
N SER A 61 13.96 0.56 -10.40
CA SER A 61 13.14 -0.66 -10.35
C SER A 61 11.65 -0.43 -10.65
N THR A 62 11.21 0.82 -10.75
CA THR A 62 9.81 1.21 -10.91
C THR A 62 9.58 2.18 -12.07
N LEU A 63 10.56 2.36 -12.96
CA LEU A 63 10.47 3.24 -14.12
C LEU A 63 9.38 2.84 -15.14
#